data_AF-A0A9X9A0P4-F1
#
_entry.id   AF-A0A9X9A0P4-F1
#
_cell.length_a   1.000
_cell.length_b   1.000
_cell.length_c   1.000
_cell.angle_alpha   90.00
_cell.angle_beta   90.00
_cell.angle_gamma   90.00
#
_symmetry.space_group_name_H-M   'P 1'
#
loop_
_entity.id
_entity.type
_entity.pdbx_description
1 polymer ?
#
loop_
_entity_poly.entity_id
_entity_poly.type
_entity_poly.pdbx_seq_one_letter_code
_entity_poly.pdbx_strand_id
1 'polypeptide(L)'
;MKYPDHLVKQVQERSAPYQLEGFLSGQGPENPKFMLLGEAPGETEIHNGIPFSGRAGKQLMDFLERIDVTREEVYITSAVRSRPYKWREKKERNGEIIQKKYNRTPNQGEIVAHAPLLDYELEKIHPKLIVTLGNIGLQRLTGKNKKITDVHGQLLKQPIQKLKDMQSAEFTWSEKEYHV
;
A
#
# COMPACT_ATOMS: atom_id res chain seq x y z
N MET A 1 -0.85 -12.59 -3.11
CA MET A 1 0.09 -13.44 -2.34
C MET A 1 -0.60 -13.99 -1.11
N LYS A 2 -0.30 -15.24 -0.74
CA LYS A 2 -0.67 -15.80 0.57
C LYS A 2 0.46 -15.52 1.55
N TYR A 3 0.16 -14.78 2.62
CA TYR A 3 1.13 -14.53 3.69
C TYR A 3 1.16 -15.70 4.68
N PRO A 4 2.26 -15.89 5.42
CA PRO A 4 2.27 -16.77 6.58
C PRO A 4 1.27 -16.28 7.63
N ASP A 5 0.49 -17.20 8.22
CA ASP A 5 -0.57 -16.85 9.18
C ASP A 5 -0.03 -16.09 10.41
N HIS A 6 1.17 -16.45 10.88
CA HIS A 6 1.82 -15.77 12.00
C HIS A 6 2.13 -14.30 11.68
N LEU A 7 2.52 -13.99 10.43
CA LEU A 7 2.83 -12.64 9.99
C LEU A 7 1.57 -11.78 9.95
N VAL A 8 0.47 -12.33 9.42
CA VAL A 8 -0.83 -11.65 9.40
C VAL A 8 -1.30 -11.37 10.82
N LYS A 9 -1.22 -12.36 11.71
CA LYS A 9 -1.61 -12.21 13.13
C LYS A 9 -0.82 -11.11 13.83
N GLN A 10 0.50 -11.09 13.66
CA GLN A 10 1.37 -10.06 14.25
C GLN A 10 1.02 -8.65 13.75
N VAL A 11 0.73 -8.51 12.46
CA VAL A 11 0.32 -7.22 11.90
C VAL A 11 -1.05 -6.80 12.41
N GLN A 12 -1.98 -7.74 12.55
CA GLN A 12 -3.28 -7.48 13.17
C GLN A 12 -3.12 -6.97 14.60
N GLU A 13 -2.29 -7.62 15.43
CA GLU A 13 -1.98 -7.18 16.79
C GLU A 13 -1.34 -5.78 16.82
N ARG A 14 -0.32 -5.53 15.98
CA ARG A 14 0.33 -4.21 15.84
C ARG A 14 -0.65 -3.13 15.37
N SER A 15 -1.67 -3.50 14.60
CA SER A 15 -2.63 -2.59 14.01
C SER A 15 -3.88 -2.34 14.87
N ALA A 16 -4.12 -3.17 15.90
CA ALA A 16 -5.31 -3.15 16.73
C ALA A 16 -5.63 -1.79 17.40
N PRO A 17 -4.66 -0.96 17.81
CA PRO A 17 -4.94 0.36 18.37
C PRO A 17 -5.50 1.39 17.37
N TYR A 18 -5.45 1.11 16.06
CA TYR A 18 -5.78 2.08 15.02
C TYR A 18 -7.19 1.88 14.44
N GLN A 19 -7.79 2.99 13.98
CA GLN A 19 -9.08 2.97 13.29
C GLN A 19 -8.92 2.51 11.83
N LEU A 20 -8.86 1.20 11.67
CA LEU A 20 -8.66 0.51 10.41
C LEU A 20 -9.81 -0.47 10.15
N GLU A 21 -10.14 -0.69 8.88
CA GLU A 21 -11.20 -1.61 8.45
C GLU A 21 -10.69 -2.59 7.41
N GLY A 22 -11.05 -3.87 7.59
CA GLY A 22 -10.74 -4.94 6.65
C GLY A 22 -9.25 -5.23 6.50
N PHE A 23 -8.95 -6.14 5.57
CA PHE A 23 -7.59 -6.51 5.22
C PHE A 23 -7.56 -6.91 3.75
N LEU A 24 -6.59 -6.40 3.00
CA LEU A 24 -6.42 -6.68 1.59
C LEU A 24 -4.97 -7.01 1.28
N SER A 25 -4.73 -8.27 0.93
CA SER A 25 -3.44 -8.74 0.46
C SER A 25 -3.05 -8.14 -0.88
N GLY A 26 -1.75 -8.03 -1.13
CA GLY A 26 -1.22 -7.72 -2.47
C GLY A 26 -1.54 -8.83 -3.46
N GLN A 27 -1.69 -8.49 -4.72
CA GLN A 27 -2.14 -9.40 -5.78
C GLN A 27 -1.33 -9.22 -7.06
N GLY A 28 -1.06 -10.34 -7.73
CA GLY A 28 -0.27 -10.38 -8.96
C GLY A 28 0.57 -11.66 -9.04
N PRO A 29 1.33 -11.84 -10.13
CA PRO A 29 2.19 -13.00 -10.33
C PRO A 29 3.44 -12.91 -9.43
N GLU A 30 4.11 -14.05 -9.23
CA GLU A 30 5.38 -14.10 -8.47
C GLU A 30 6.54 -13.42 -9.21
N ASN A 31 6.49 -13.38 -10.54
CA ASN A 31 7.46 -12.70 -11.41
C ASN A 31 6.79 -11.61 -12.25
N PRO A 32 6.39 -10.47 -11.64
CA PRO A 32 5.73 -9.39 -12.35
C PRO A 32 6.71 -8.61 -13.24
N LYS A 33 6.20 -7.94 -14.28
CA LYS A 33 6.94 -6.92 -15.04
C LYS A 33 7.45 -5.82 -14.10
N PHE A 34 6.59 -5.36 -13.19
CA PHE A 34 6.91 -4.43 -12.10
C PHE A 34 5.89 -4.53 -10.97
N MET A 35 6.28 -4.03 -9.79
CA MET A 35 5.40 -3.90 -8.63
C MET A 35 4.83 -2.48 -8.56
N LEU A 36 3.54 -2.35 -8.28
CA LEU A 36 2.86 -1.08 -8.01
C LEU A 36 2.61 -0.96 -6.50
N LEU A 37 3.06 0.14 -5.90
CA LEU A 37 2.95 0.39 -4.47
C LEU A 37 2.11 1.64 -4.18
N GLY A 38 0.88 1.43 -3.72
CA GLY A 38 -0.03 2.48 -3.26
C GLY A 38 0.05 2.79 -1.76
N GLU A 39 -0.90 3.60 -1.31
CA GLU A 39 -1.04 4.03 0.09
C GLU A 39 -1.76 2.98 0.95
N ALA A 40 -3.05 2.76 0.70
CA ALA A 40 -3.92 1.86 1.44
C ALA A 40 -5.17 1.52 0.60
N PRO A 41 -5.87 0.41 0.88
CA PRO A 41 -7.15 0.12 0.24
C PRO A 41 -8.24 1.12 0.66
N GLY A 42 -9.17 1.40 -0.27
CA GLY A 42 -10.40 2.15 0.01
C GLY A 42 -11.57 1.24 0.34
N GLU A 43 -12.75 1.85 0.51
CA GLU A 43 -14.03 1.15 0.76
C GLU A 43 -14.34 0.07 -0.28
N THR A 44 -14.20 0.41 -1.56
CA THR A 44 -14.50 -0.50 -2.68
C THR A 44 -13.55 -1.70 -2.65
N GLU A 45 -12.26 -1.44 -2.48
CA GLU A 45 -11.22 -2.46 -2.45
C GLU A 45 -11.37 -3.41 -1.25
N ILE A 46 -11.77 -2.91 -0.07
CA ILE A 46 -12.06 -3.76 1.09
C ILE A 46 -13.30 -4.62 0.84
N HIS A 47 -14.32 -4.09 0.17
CA HIS A 47 -15.55 -4.83 -0.07
C HIS A 47 -15.39 -5.96 -1.10
N ASN A 48 -14.70 -5.70 -2.21
CA ASN A 48 -14.54 -6.69 -3.28
C ASN A 48 -13.25 -7.51 -3.19
N GLY A 49 -12.32 -7.13 -2.32
CA GLY A 49 -11.06 -7.84 -2.15
C GLY A 49 -10.09 -7.67 -3.32
N ILE A 50 -10.19 -6.60 -4.12
CA ILE A 50 -9.36 -6.37 -5.31
C ILE A 50 -8.63 -5.02 -5.18
N PRO A 51 -7.28 -4.99 -5.12
CA PRO A 51 -6.51 -3.74 -5.02
C PRO A 51 -6.75 -2.83 -6.22
N PHE A 52 -6.91 -1.52 -5.99
CA PHE A 52 -7.15 -0.55 -7.06
C PHE A 52 -8.33 -0.95 -7.96
N SER A 53 -9.49 -1.19 -7.34
CA SER A 53 -10.74 -1.53 -8.04
C SER A 53 -11.79 -0.41 -7.96
N GLY A 54 -11.54 0.63 -7.16
CA GLY A 54 -12.34 1.85 -7.15
C GLY A 54 -12.01 2.80 -8.31
N ARG A 55 -12.41 4.06 -8.14
CA ARG A 55 -12.25 5.11 -9.18
C ARG A 55 -10.81 5.33 -9.63
N ALA A 56 -9.88 5.40 -8.67
CA ALA A 56 -8.45 5.53 -8.97
C ALA A 56 -7.90 4.29 -9.69
N GLY A 57 -8.46 3.13 -9.39
CA GLY A 57 -8.16 1.87 -10.04
C GLY A 57 -8.48 1.85 -11.52
N LYS A 58 -9.64 2.40 -11.90
CA LYS A 58 -10.02 2.54 -13.31
C LYS A 58 -8.96 3.32 -14.10
N GLN A 59 -8.53 4.46 -13.58
CA GLN A 59 -7.49 5.27 -14.22
C GLN A 59 -6.14 4.54 -14.29
N LEU A 60 -5.78 3.80 -13.25
CA LEU A 60 -4.57 2.97 -13.28
C LEU A 60 -4.63 1.91 -14.38
N MET A 61 -5.78 1.23 -14.57
CA MET A 61 -5.94 0.26 -15.65
C MET A 61 -5.82 0.93 -17.02
N ASP A 62 -6.44 2.10 -17.21
CA ASP A 62 -6.31 2.89 -18.45
C ASP A 62 -4.84 3.25 -18.75
N PHE A 63 -4.02 3.50 -17.72
CA PHE A 63 -2.58 3.76 -17.91
C PHE A 63 -1.78 2.50 -18.23
N LEU A 64 -2.10 1.36 -17.61
CA LEU A 64 -1.45 0.09 -17.94
C LEU A 64 -1.74 -0.33 -19.39
N GLU A 65 -2.98 -0.16 -19.84
CA GLU A 65 -3.37 -0.46 -21.22
C GLU A 65 -2.57 0.38 -22.23
N ARG A 66 -2.32 1.66 -21.95
CA ARG A 66 -1.53 2.55 -22.83
C ARG A 66 -0.06 2.14 -23.00
N ILE A 67 0.45 1.31 -22.09
CA ILE A 67 1.81 0.78 -22.17
C ILE A 67 1.83 -0.72 -22.50
N ASP A 68 0.71 -1.25 -23.01
CA ASP A 68 0.54 -2.66 -23.38
C ASP A 68 0.87 -3.63 -22.23
N VAL A 69 0.41 -3.28 -21.02
CA VAL A 69 0.55 -4.10 -19.81
C VAL A 69 -0.82 -4.44 -19.26
N THR A 70 -1.05 -5.72 -18.94
CA THR A 70 -2.28 -6.14 -18.25
C THR A 70 -2.09 -6.19 -16.74
N ARG A 71 -3.21 -6.24 -16.00
CA ARG A 71 -3.19 -6.33 -14.53
C ARG A 71 -2.50 -7.61 -14.05
N GLU A 72 -2.63 -8.69 -14.79
CA GLU A 72 -2.09 -10.02 -14.49
C GLU A 72 -0.57 -10.08 -14.66
N GLU A 73 0.03 -9.08 -15.32
CA GLU A 73 1.47 -8.97 -15.52
C GLU A 73 2.18 -8.14 -14.43
N VAL A 74 1.43 -7.50 -13.53
CA VAL A 74 1.96 -6.61 -12.50
C VAL A 74 1.58 -7.10 -11.11
N TYR A 75 2.39 -6.76 -10.11
CA TYR A 75 2.07 -7.02 -8.71
C TYR A 75 1.59 -5.74 -8.03
N ILE A 76 0.33 -5.70 -7.58
CA ILE A 76 -0.31 -4.51 -7.04
C ILE A 76 -0.47 -4.63 -5.52
N THR A 77 -0.01 -3.61 -4.82
CA THR A 77 0.19 -3.66 -3.38
C THR A 77 0.08 -2.26 -2.73
N SER A 78 0.09 -2.18 -1.39
CA SER A 78 -0.01 -0.91 -0.66
C SER A 78 0.85 -0.87 0.62
N ALA A 79 1.24 0.32 1.07
CA ALA A 79 2.00 0.48 2.31
C ALA A 79 1.21 0.00 3.55
N VAL A 80 -0.12 0.19 3.56
CA VAL A 80 -1.05 -0.27 4.60
C VAL A 80 -2.08 -1.20 3.98
N ARG A 81 -2.44 -2.30 4.67
CA ARG A 81 -3.33 -3.36 4.14
C ARG A 81 -4.76 -3.32 4.63
N SER A 82 -5.07 -2.37 5.49
CA SER A 82 -6.43 -2.09 5.93
C SER A 82 -6.83 -0.68 5.51
N ARG A 83 -8.12 -0.43 5.38
CA ARG A 83 -8.66 0.89 5.06
C ARG A 83 -8.59 1.79 6.28
N PRO A 84 -7.79 2.87 6.27
CA PRO A 84 -7.83 3.85 7.33
C PRO A 84 -9.07 4.72 7.14
N TYR A 85 -9.87 4.86 8.19
CA TYR A 85 -11.11 5.62 8.13
C TYR A 85 -11.27 6.59 9.31
N LYS A 86 -12.21 7.51 9.15
CA LYS A 86 -12.76 8.37 10.21
C LYS A 86 -14.27 8.41 10.10
N TRP A 87 -14.95 8.48 11.24
CA TRP A 87 -16.38 8.71 11.29
C TRP A 87 -16.69 10.18 11.00
N ARG A 88 -17.71 10.43 10.17
CA ARG A 88 -18.28 11.75 9.95
C ARG A 88 -19.79 11.62 9.78
N GLU A 89 -20.51 12.62 10.23
CA GLU A 89 -21.92 12.78 9.92
C GLU A 89 -22.13 13.07 8.43
N LYS A 90 -23.14 12.45 7.86
CA LYS A 90 -23.61 12.69 6.51
C LYS A 90 -25.11 12.90 6.55
N LYS A 91 -25.56 14.04 6.04
CA LYS A 91 -26.98 14.29 5.79
C LYS A 91 -27.39 13.64 4.47
N GLU A 92 -28.29 12.67 4.52
CA GLU A 92 -28.87 12.03 3.34
C GLU A 92 -29.93 12.92 2.68
N ARG A 93 -30.31 12.59 1.44
CA ARG A 93 -31.28 13.37 0.66
C ARG A 93 -32.67 13.47 1.32
N ASN A 94 -33.05 12.45 2.09
CA ASN A 94 -34.28 12.41 2.88
C ASN A 94 -34.22 13.28 4.17
N GLY A 95 -33.08 13.93 4.45
CA GLY A 95 -32.88 14.77 5.63
C GLY A 95 -32.29 14.04 6.84
N GLU A 96 -32.17 12.71 6.81
CA GLU A 96 -31.60 11.89 7.88
C GLU A 96 -30.11 12.14 8.06
N ILE A 97 -29.62 12.14 9.30
CA ILE A 97 -28.20 12.24 9.62
C ILE A 97 -27.70 10.85 9.99
N ILE A 98 -26.78 10.33 9.19
CA ILE A 98 -26.12 9.04 9.43
C ILE A 98 -24.65 9.22 9.76
N GLN A 99 -24.08 8.30 10.51
CA GLN A 99 -22.63 8.18 10.67
C GLN A 99 -22.05 7.36 9.53
N LYS A 100 -21.10 7.93 8.78
CA LYS A 100 -20.43 7.25 7.67
C LYS A 100 -18.91 7.26 7.85
N LYS A 101 -18.28 6.14 7.50
CA LYS A 101 -16.82 6.00 7.41
C LYS A 101 -16.30 6.66 6.13
N TYR A 102 -15.33 7.56 6.28
CA TYR A 102 -14.63 8.18 5.15
C TYR A 102 -13.15 7.78 5.16
N ASN A 103 -12.60 7.49 3.98
CA ASN A 103 -11.18 7.20 3.83
C ASN A 103 -10.33 8.37 4.32
N ARG A 104 -9.18 8.05 4.89
CA ARG A 104 -8.14 9.02 5.25
C ARG A 104 -6.77 8.44 4.93
N THR A 105 -5.78 9.32 4.88
CA THR A 105 -4.38 8.93 4.80
C THR A 105 -3.96 8.17 6.06
N PRO A 106 -3.17 7.08 5.93
CA PRO A 106 -2.62 6.40 7.08
C PRO A 106 -1.57 7.27 7.79
N ASN A 107 -1.50 7.12 9.10
CA ASN A 107 -0.46 7.76 9.91
C ASN A 107 0.81 6.91 9.97
N GLN A 108 1.87 7.47 10.58
CA GLN A 108 3.16 6.77 10.67
C GLN A 108 3.08 5.44 11.44
N GLY A 109 2.30 5.39 12.51
CA GLY A 109 2.12 4.18 13.31
C GLY A 109 1.44 3.06 12.52
N GLU A 110 0.45 3.40 11.69
CA GLU A 110 -0.23 2.44 10.82
C GLU A 110 0.69 1.89 9.72
N ILE A 111 1.53 2.75 9.14
CA ILE A 111 2.56 2.37 8.17
C ILE A 111 3.57 1.41 8.81
N VAL A 112 4.03 1.72 10.02
CA VAL A 112 4.97 0.87 10.79
C VAL A 112 4.32 -0.45 11.20
N ALA A 113 3.04 -0.45 11.58
CA ALA A 113 2.31 -1.66 11.94
C ALA A 113 2.22 -2.64 10.77
N HIS A 114 2.02 -2.13 9.55
CA HIS A 114 1.89 -2.92 8.32
C HIS A 114 3.18 -3.18 7.57
N ALA A 115 4.26 -2.48 7.92
CA ALA A 115 5.57 -2.59 7.30
C ALA A 115 6.05 -4.04 7.07
N PRO A 116 5.86 -5.00 8.01
CA PRO A 116 6.31 -6.39 7.83
C PRO A 116 5.74 -7.06 6.57
N LEU A 117 4.51 -6.70 6.15
CA LEU A 117 3.88 -7.31 4.99
C LEU A 117 4.55 -6.88 3.69
N LEU A 118 4.83 -5.57 3.54
CA LEU A 118 5.52 -5.07 2.36
C LEU A 118 6.96 -5.60 2.31
N ASP A 119 7.65 -5.65 3.45
CA ASP A 119 9.02 -6.18 3.51
C ASP A 119 9.05 -7.66 3.10
N TYR A 120 8.08 -8.45 3.55
CA TYR A 120 7.89 -9.83 3.11
C TYR A 120 7.63 -9.95 1.61
N GLU A 121 6.73 -9.13 1.05
CA GLU A 121 6.45 -9.14 -0.39
C GLU A 121 7.67 -8.79 -1.22
N LEU A 122 8.45 -7.79 -0.83
CA LEU A 122 9.67 -7.39 -1.52
C LEU A 122 10.73 -8.49 -1.49
N GLU A 123 10.79 -9.26 -0.41
CA GLU A 123 11.67 -10.42 -0.27
C GLU A 123 11.18 -11.64 -1.07
N LYS A 124 9.87 -11.81 -1.28
CA LYS A 124 9.36 -12.95 -2.06
C LYS A 124 9.30 -12.66 -3.56
N ILE A 125 8.77 -11.50 -3.94
CA ILE A 125 8.54 -11.13 -5.34
C ILE A 125 9.83 -10.70 -6.05
N HIS A 126 10.81 -10.15 -5.32
CA HIS A 126 12.05 -9.63 -5.93
C HIS A 126 11.80 -8.74 -7.18
N PRO A 127 10.93 -7.72 -7.10
CA PRO A 127 10.53 -6.96 -8.27
C PRO A 127 11.74 -6.23 -8.89
N LYS A 128 11.81 -6.24 -10.22
CA LYS A 128 12.86 -5.54 -10.98
C LYS A 128 12.71 -4.01 -10.94
N LEU A 129 11.48 -3.55 -10.77
CA LEU A 129 11.06 -2.15 -10.68
C LEU A 129 9.86 -2.03 -9.75
N ILE A 130 9.85 -1.00 -8.90
CA ILE A 130 8.74 -0.68 -8.00
C ILE A 130 8.20 0.71 -8.33
N VAL A 131 7.04 0.78 -8.98
CA VAL A 131 6.37 2.04 -9.30
C VAL A 131 5.53 2.48 -8.12
N THR A 132 5.87 3.63 -7.53
CA THR A 132 5.13 4.17 -6.37
C THR A 132 3.99 5.09 -6.80
N LEU A 133 2.84 4.93 -6.15
CA LEU A 133 1.62 5.67 -6.44
C LEU A 133 1.33 6.63 -5.28
N GLY A 134 1.96 7.80 -5.33
CA GLY A 134 1.83 8.86 -4.33
C GLY A 134 2.87 8.82 -3.20
N ASN A 135 2.80 9.79 -2.30
CA ASN A 135 3.83 10.03 -1.28
C ASN A 135 3.99 8.88 -0.28
N ILE A 136 2.90 8.24 0.15
CA ILE A 136 2.99 7.22 1.20
C ILE A 136 3.78 5.99 0.71
N GLY A 137 3.50 5.50 -0.50
CA GLY A 137 4.26 4.40 -1.10
C GLY A 137 5.72 4.78 -1.31
N LEU A 138 5.97 5.96 -1.88
CA LEU A 138 7.32 6.49 -2.10
C LEU A 138 8.11 6.58 -0.79
N GLN A 139 7.58 7.29 0.21
CA GLN A 139 8.27 7.55 1.46
C GLN A 139 8.44 6.30 2.31
N ARG A 140 7.55 5.30 2.18
CA ARG A 140 7.75 4.00 2.81
C ARG A 140 9.01 3.32 2.31
N LEU A 141 9.39 3.50 1.04
CA LEU A 141 10.62 2.93 0.49
C LEU A 141 11.81 3.87 0.69
N THR A 142 11.64 5.17 0.44
CA THR A 142 12.75 6.10 0.23
C THR A 142 12.97 7.08 1.38
N GLY A 143 12.24 6.93 2.48
CA GLY A 143 12.22 7.87 3.60
C GLY A 143 11.45 9.17 3.29
N LYS A 144 11.19 9.96 4.34
CA LYS A 144 10.33 11.17 4.31
C LYS A 144 10.90 12.35 3.53
N ASN A 145 12.18 12.28 3.18
CA ASN A 145 12.94 13.39 2.60
C ASN A 145 12.55 13.63 1.14
N LYS A 146 11.98 12.61 0.47
CA LYS A 146 11.54 12.69 -0.93
C LYS A 146 10.03 12.96 -0.99
N LYS A 147 9.63 13.89 -1.83
CA LYS A 147 8.23 14.13 -2.19
C LYS A 147 8.00 13.73 -3.63
N ILE A 148 6.82 13.19 -3.91
CA ILE A 148 6.43 12.73 -5.24
C ILE A 148 6.56 13.85 -6.28
N THR A 149 6.27 15.10 -5.91
CA THR A 149 6.39 16.28 -6.78
C THR A 149 7.80 16.51 -7.31
N ASP A 150 8.80 16.06 -6.56
CA ASP A 150 10.21 16.37 -6.86
C ASP A 150 10.86 15.24 -7.67
N VAL A 151 10.31 14.03 -7.61
CA VAL A 151 10.89 12.80 -8.20
C VAL A 151 9.97 12.09 -9.18
N HIS A 152 8.78 12.61 -9.45
CA HIS A 152 7.83 12.00 -10.38
C HIS A 152 8.46 11.81 -11.76
N GLY A 153 8.37 10.58 -12.31
CA GLY A 153 8.91 10.22 -13.61
C GLY A 153 10.43 10.00 -13.64
N GLN A 154 11.10 10.06 -12.49
CA GLN A 154 12.53 9.78 -12.38
C GLN A 154 12.76 8.36 -11.87
N LEU A 155 13.71 7.66 -12.47
CA LEU A 155 14.18 6.36 -11.97
C LEU A 155 15.14 6.58 -10.81
N LEU A 156 14.74 6.16 -9.61
CA LEU A 156 15.60 6.16 -8.43
C LEU A 156 16.30 4.81 -8.32
N LYS A 157 17.62 4.83 -8.19
CA LYS A 157 18.43 3.67 -7.85
C LYS A 157 19.07 3.89 -6.49
N GLN A 158 18.57 3.21 -5.47
CA GLN A 158 19.01 3.42 -4.09
C GLN A 158 18.57 2.25 -3.18
N PRO A 159 19.16 2.13 -1.97
CA PRO A 159 18.58 1.35 -0.89
C PRO A 159 17.15 1.76 -0.55
N ILE A 160 16.37 0.82 0.00
CA ILE A 160 15.02 1.09 0.51
C ILE A 160 14.93 0.80 2.01
N GLN A 161 13.93 1.39 2.66
CA GLN A 161 13.63 1.17 4.06
C GLN A 161 12.96 -0.19 4.29
N LYS A 162 13.44 -0.92 5.31
CA LYS A 162 12.84 -2.14 5.85
C LYS A 162 12.61 -1.96 7.35
N LEU A 163 11.59 -2.60 7.90
CA LEU A 163 11.39 -2.61 9.35
C LEU A 163 12.60 -3.28 10.00
N LYS A 164 13.19 -2.61 10.99
CA LYS A 164 14.38 -3.09 11.69
C LYS A 164 14.16 -4.48 12.31
N ASP A 165 13.06 -4.61 13.03
CA ASP A 165 12.61 -5.84 13.69
C ASP A 165 11.13 -5.72 14.06
N MET A 166 10.51 -6.84 14.45
CA MET A 166 9.08 -6.92 14.73
C MET A 166 8.65 -6.19 16.02
N GLN A 167 9.57 -5.78 16.88
CA GLN A 167 9.31 -5.04 18.10
C GLN A 167 9.56 -3.54 17.93
N SER A 168 10.23 -3.14 16.86
CA SER A 168 10.64 -1.77 16.59
C SER A 168 9.59 -0.97 15.80
N ALA A 169 9.73 0.35 15.90
CA ALA A 169 9.08 1.34 15.05
C ALA A 169 10.05 2.02 14.07
N GLU A 170 11.31 1.58 14.06
CA GLU A 170 12.38 2.13 13.24
C GLU A 170 12.52 1.37 11.92
N PHE A 171 12.94 2.11 10.90
CA PHE A 171 13.36 1.54 9.62
C PHE A 171 14.88 1.57 9.48
N THR A 172 15.44 0.51 8.91
CA THR A 172 16.82 0.44 8.45
C THR A 172 16.85 0.41 6.94
N TRP A 173 18.00 0.73 6.35
CA TRP A 173 18.19 0.67 4.91
C TRP A 173 18.64 -0.72 4.48
N SER A 174 18.15 -1.19 3.34
CA SER A 174 18.61 -2.42 2.72
C SER A 174 20.08 -2.28 2.26
N GLU A 175 20.82 -3.39 2.30
CA GLU A 175 22.18 -3.41 1.75
C GLU A 175 22.18 -3.30 0.21
N LYS A 176 21.20 -3.95 -0.44
CA LYS A 176 21.04 -3.89 -1.89
C LYS A 176 20.26 -2.66 -2.33
N GLU A 177 20.54 -2.22 -3.55
CA GLU A 177 19.77 -1.19 -4.23
C GLU A 177 18.55 -1.75 -4.94
N TYR A 178 17.53 -0.90 -5.08
CA TYR A 178 16.30 -1.17 -5.81
C TYR A 178 16.08 -0.07 -6.85
N HIS A 179 15.33 -0.42 -7.89
CA HIS A 179 14.78 0.53 -8.85
C HIS A 179 13.37 0.94 -8.40
N VAL A 180 13.19 2.22 -8.07
CA VAL A 180 11.93 2.83 -7.61
C VAL A 180 11.54 3.98 -8.50
#